data_AF-A0A655CZ75-F1
#
_entry.id   AF-A0A655CZ75-F1
#
_cell.length_a   1.000
_cell.length_b   1.000
_cell.length_c   1.000
_cell.angle_alpha   90.00
_cell.angle_beta   90.00
_cell.angle_gamma   90.00
#
_symmetry.space_group_name_H-M   'P 1'
#
loop_
_entity.id
_entity.type
_entity.pdbx_description
1 polymer ?
#
loop_
_entity_poly.entity_id
_entity_poly.type
_entity_poly.pdbx_seq_one_letter_code
_entity_poly.pdbx_strand_id
1 'polypeptide(L)' 'MPADAEPVAILCLGPVPEFPDRPALELDGWAYARPLAEFVSENRWSYPSALATDHHHGE' A
#
# COMPACT_ATOMS: atom_id res chain seq x y z
N MET A 1 -1.13 -7.92 30.75
CA MET A 1 -0.39 -8.72 29.76
C MET A 1 0.63 -9.57 30.50
N PRO A 2 0.89 -10.81 30.08
CA PRO A 2 2.08 -11.57 30.50
C PRO A 2 3.37 -10.74 30.27
N ALA A 3 4.43 -11.02 31.03
CA ALA A 3 5.68 -10.25 30.95
C ALA A 3 6.42 -10.43 29.62
N ASP A 4 6.14 -11.52 28.91
CA ASP A 4 6.68 -11.92 27.62
C ASP A 4 5.74 -11.59 26.44
N ALA A 5 4.64 -10.88 26.69
CA ALA A 5 3.72 -10.50 25.62
C ALA A 5 4.17 -9.23 24.89
N GLU A 6 4.25 -9.32 23.56
CA GLU A 6 4.55 -8.19 22.67
C GLU A 6 3.27 -7.64 22.03
N PRO A 7 2.96 -6.33 22.19
CA PRO A 7 1.79 -5.73 21.55
C PRO A 7 1.99 -5.62 20.04
N VAL A 8 1.02 -6.12 19.27
CA VAL A 8 1.06 -6.09 17.79
C VAL A 8 0.45 -4.80 17.23
N ALA A 9 -0.70 -4.39 17.76
CA ALA A 9 -1.44 -3.23 17.29
C ALA A 9 -2.43 -2.72 18.34
N ILE A 10 -2.91 -1.49 18.17
CA ILE A 10 -4.08 -0.93 18.85
C ILE A 10 -5.19 -0.80 17.81
N LEU A 11 -6.39 -1.28 18.15
CA LEU A 11 -7.56 -1.23 17.27
C LEU A 11 -8.67 -0.42 17.93
N CYS A 12 -9.16 0.60 17.23
CA CYS A 12 -10.32 1.38 17.63
C CYS A 12 -11.56 0.79 16.98
N LEU A 13 -12.56 0.42 17.78
CA LEU A 13 -13.81 -0.20 17.32
C LEU A 13 -15.00 0.67 17.72
N GLY A 14 -15.90 0.92 16.78
CA GLY A 14 -17.12 1.69 16.98
C GLY A 14 -17.96 1.74 15.70
N PRO A 15 -19.27 2.05 15.80
CA PRO A 15 -20.13 2.17 14.64
C PRO A 15 -19.72 3.38 13.78
N VAL A 16 -19.86 3.25 12.46
CA VAL A 16 -19.68 4.34 11.50
C VAL A 16 -20.93 4.45 10.62
N PRO A 17 -21.30 5.65 10.16
CA PRO A 17 -22.46 5.83 9.28
C PRO A 17 -22.23 5.22 7.89
N GLU A 18 -20.99 5.28 7.39
CA GLU A 18 -20.57 4.73 6.10
C GLU A 18 -19.04 4.53 6.06
N PHE A 19 -18.55 3.80 5.06
CA PHE A 19 -17.13 3.66 4.76
C PHE A 19 -16.75 4.50 3.53
N PRO A 20 -15.52 5.04 3.45
CA PRO A 20 -15.09 5.78 2.28
C PRO A 20 -14.94 4.86 1.06
N ASP A 21 -15.21 5.39 -0.14
CA ASP A 21 -15.11 4.65 -1.42
C ASP A 21 -13.68 4.24 -1.78
N ARG A 22 -12.68 4.89 -1.18
CA ARG A 22 -11.25 4.65 -1.39
C ARG A 22 -10.46 4.92 -0.08
N PRO A 23 -9.21 4.43 0.05
CA PRO A 23 -8.41 4.64 1.25
C PRO A 23 -8.26 6.12 1.64
N ALA A 24 -8.39 6.44 2.93
CA ALA A 24 -8.33 7.83 3.42
C ALA A 24 -7.04 8.56 3.01
N LEU A 25 -5.89 7.87 3.08
CA LEU A 25 -4.61 8.44 2.65
C LEU A 25 -4.59 8.85 1.16
N GLU A 26 -5.40 8.21 0.32
CA GLU A 26 -5.56 8.63 -1.08
C GLU A 26 -6.47 9.85 -1.22
N LEU A 27 -7.51 9.94 -0.39
CA LEU A 27 -8.42 11.08 -0.33
C LEU A 27 -7.66 12.35 0.05
N ASP A 28 -6.76 12.23 1.02
CA ASP A 28 -5.95 13.33 1.54
C ASP A 28 -4.69 13.62 0.69
N GLY A 29 -4.46 12.86 -0.39
CA GLY A 29 -3.31 13.05 -1.28
C GLY A 29 -1.97 12.66 -0.66
N TRP A 30 -1.97 11.79 0.36
CA TRP A 30 -0.78 11.38 1.10
C TRP A 30 -0.05 10.19 0.47
N ALA A 31 -0.80 9.16 0.07
CA ALA A 31 -0.26 7.94 -0.55
C ALA A 31 -1.26 7.38 -1.53
N TYR A 32 -0.78 6.60 -2.51
CA TYR A 32 -1.60 5.96 -3.54
C TYR A 32 -1.30 4.47 -3.64
N ALA A 33 -2.33 3.66 -3.91
CA ALA A 33 -2.15 2.27 -4.27
C ALA A 33 -1.21 2.13 -5.47
N ARG A 34 -0.29 1.17 -5.39
CA ARG A 34 0.64 0.85 -6.47
C ARG A 34 0.14 -0.36 -7.27
N PRO A 35 0.42 -0.44 -8.59
CA PRO A 35 0.04 -1.58 -9.42
C PRO A 35 0.48 -2.92 -8.81
N LEU A 36 -0.44 -3.88 -8.73
CA LEU A 36 -0.18 -5.20 -8.14
C LEU A 36 1.00 -5.92 -8.81
N ALA A 37 1.15 -5.74 -10.13
CA ALA A 37 2.23 -6.34 -10.91
C ALA A 37 3.63 -5.95 -10.41
N GLU A 38 3.78 -4.83 -9.69
CA GLU A 38 5.04 -4.43 -9.08
C GLU A 38 5.43 -5.28 -7.87
N PHE A 39 4.48 -6.01 -7.26
CA PHE A 39 4.69 -6.84 -6.07
C PHE A 39 4.54 -8.34 -6.34
N VAL A 40 4.17 -8.72 -7.55
CA VAL A 40 4.01 -10.13 -7.95
C VAL A 40 5.19 -10.52 -8.83
N SER A 41 5.78 -11.68 -8.55
CA SER A 41 6.83 -12.26 -9.39
C SER A 41 6.56 -13.74 -9.57
N GLU A 42 6.91 -14.27 -10.74
CA GLU A 42 6.72 -15.69 -11.06
C GLU A 42 8.08 -16.38 -11.14
N ASN A 43 8.24 -17.50 -10.42
CA ASN A 43 9.42 -18.37 -10.40
C ASN A 43 10.72 -17.74 -9.83
N ARG A 44 10.88 -16.42 -9.87
CA ARG A 44 12.04 -15.69 -9.37
C ARG A 44 11.62 -14.34 -8.79
N TRP A 45 12.42 -13.80 -7.88
CA TRP A 45 12.22 -12.44 -7.40
C TRP A 45 12.52 -11.43 -8.50
N SER A 46 11.54 -10.57 -8.82
CA SER A 46 11.76 -9.41 -9.67
C SER A 46 12.53 -8.35 -8.89
N TYR A 47 13.71 -7.98 -9.36
CA TYR A 47 14.38 -6.80 -8.85
C TYR A 47 13.72 -5.58 -9.48
N PRO A 48 13.35 -4.55 -8.69
CA PRO A 48 12.88 -3.30 -9.27
C PRO A 48 13.98 -2.79 -10.20
N SER A 49 13.69 -2.66 -11.49
CA SER A 49 14.60 -2.00 -12.40
C SER A 49 14.62 -0.53 -12.01
N ALA A 50 15.79 0.01 -11.65
CA ALA A 50 15.97 1.43 -11.36
C ALA A 50 15.79 2.34 -12.60
N LEU A 51 15.31 1.80 -13.71
CA LEU A 51 15.18 2.46 -15.01
C LEU A 51 13.79 2.19 -15.60
N ALA A 52 12.78 2.77 -14.98
CA ALA A 52 11.61 3.26 -15.71
C ALA A 52 11.51 4.78 -15.48
N THR A 53 12.64 5.48 -15.60
CA THR A 53 12.61 6.93 -15.82
C THR A 53 12.36 7.13 -17.31
N ASP A 54 11.12 7.52 -17.61
CA ASP A 54 10.73 8.45 -18.66
C ASP A 54 11.19 8.16 -20.10
N HIS A 55 10.29 7.57 -20.91
CA HIS A 55 10.21 7.89 -22.33
C HIS A 55 8.89 8.62 -22.60
N HIS A 56 8.88 9.90 -22.25
CA HIS A 56 8.07 10.92 -22.89
C HIS A 56 8.41 11.01 -24.39
N HIS A 57 7.39 11.36 -25.20
CA HIS A 57 7.46 12.14 -26.45
C HIS A 57 7.53 11.42 -27.83
N GLY A 58 6.41 11.49 -28.58
CA GLY A 58 6.30 11.34 -30.05
C GLY A 58 6.34 9.88 -30.56
N GLU A 59 5.44 9.38 -31.40
CA GLU A 59 4.46 9.94 -32.34
C GLU A 59 3.11 9.20 -32.26
#